data_AF-A0A532EN71-F1
#
_entry.id   AF-A0A532EN71-F1
#
_cell.length_a   1.000
_cell.length_b   1.000
_cell.length_c   1.000
_cell.angle_alpha   90.00
_cell.angle_beta   90.00
_cell.angle_gamma   90.00
#
_symmetry.space_group_name_H-M   'P 1'
#
loop_
_entity.id
_entity.type
_entity.pdbx_description
1 polymer ?
#
loop_
_entity_poly.entity_id
_entity_poly.type
_entity_poly.pdbx_seq_one_letter_code
_entity_poly.pdbx_strand_id
1 'polypeptide(L)'
;MRTSTCTVLALTACLATLPTWSALAEDSHNDSATSLTGTFRFSTVKTCTDNATGSTAHFYIDGTIIYDGHGSAQLTQQGTLVLPGPTSTSFEETAELTYTVKPHGSFSQEGTFHAVDRSYTLTGVKMNGYIDSHGSVLIFSAAIPPEKETVTMPGRGSSEYLCGASGTAVRIR
;
A
#
# COMPACT_ATOMS: atom_id res chain seq x y z
N MET A 1 -19.97 64.00 33.73
CA MET A 1 -18.82 63.52 34.53
C MET A 1 -18.84 62.01 34.48
N ARG A 2 -17.87 61.42 33.75
CA ARG A 2 -16.71 60.70 34.31
C ARG A 2 -17.15 59.39 35.01
N THR A 3 -16.67 58.20 34.67
CA THR A 3 -15.62 57.78 33.74
C THR A 3 -15.84 56.28 33.57
N SER A 4 -15.88 55.82 32.32
CA SER A 4 -15.84 54.41 31.96
C SER A 4 -14.44 53.88 32.27
N THR A 5 -14.34 52.94 33.22
CA THR A 5 -13.20 52.03 33.38
C THR A 5 -13.66 50.85 34.23
N CYS A 6 -14.11 49.79 33.57
CA CYS A 6 -14.13 48.45 34.16
C CYS A 6 -13.34 47.54 33.23
N THR A 7 -12.05 47.47 33.57
CA THR A 7 -11.26 46.25 33.68
C THR A 7 -11.30 45.29 32.50
N VAL A 8 -10.26 45.45 31.67
CA VAL A 8 -9.56 44.42 30.91
C VAL A 8 -9.49 43.13 31.74
N LEU A 9 -10.37 42.17 31.43
CA LEU A 9 -10.23 40.79 31.86
C LEU A 9 -9.24 40.15 30.92
N ALA A 10 -7.98 40.13 31.38
CA ALA A 10 -6.89 39.40 30.78
C ALA A 10 -7.34 37.95 30.54
N LEU A 11 -7.37 37.57 29.26
CA LEU A 11 -7.43 36.19 28.79
C LEU A 11 -6.13 35.49 29.17
N THR A 12 -6.00 35.18 30.46
CA THR A 12 -4.92 34.41 31.06
C THR A 12 -5.54 33.36 31.96
N ALA A 13 -5.96 32.24 31.36
CA ALA A 13 -6.03 30.91 31.97
C ALA A 13 -6.81 29.95 31.07
N CYS A 14 -6.24 29.60 29.90
CA CYS A 14 -6.52 28.32 29.23
C CYS A 14 -5.47 28.01 28.15
N LEU A 15 -4.21 28.44 28.33
CA LEU A 15 -3.08 27.67 27.82
C LEU A 15 -2.97 26.43 28.71
N ALA A 16 -3.86 25.47 28.48
CA ALA A 16 -3.50 24.09 28.71
C ALA A 16 -2.30 23.87 27.81
N THR A 17 -1.13 23.78 28.44
CA THR A 17 0.07 23.17 27.88
C THR A 17 -0.36 21.87 27.24
N LEU A 18 -0.58 21.90 25.92
CA LEU A 18 -0.51 20.70 25.11
C LEU A 18 0.83 20.10 25.50
N PRO A 19 0.91 18.88 26.04
CA PRO A 19 2.16 18.16 25.92
C PRO A 19 2.41 18.15 24.42
N THR A 20 3.42 18.90 24.00
CA THR A 20 4.18 18.61 22.81
C THR A 20 4.59 17.15 22.97
N TRP A 21 3.76 16.22 22.50
CA TRP A 21 4.20 14.90 22.08
C TRP A 21 4.98 15.08 20.77
N SER A 22 6.04 15.88 20.86
CA SER A 22 7.33 15.53 20.33
C SER A 22 7.89 14.45 21.27
N ALA A 23 7.28 13.26 21.26
CA ALA A 23 8.04 12.08 21.62
C ALA A 23 8.90 11.83 20.37
N LEU A 24 10.12 12.38 20.29
CA LEU A 24 11.30 11.60 20.65
C LEU A 24 11.03 10.17 20.17
N ALA A 25 11.28 9.83 18.91
CA ALA A 25 12.65 9.62 18.43
C ALA A 25 13.57 9.18 19.58
N GLU A 26 13.07 8.23 20.38
CA GLU A 26 13.92 7.36 21.15
C GLU A 26 14.59 6.48 20.10
N ASP A 27 15.81 6.87 19.78
CA ASP A 27 16.87 5.99 19.28
C ASP A 27 17.01 4.84 20.29
N SER A 28 16.02 3.96 20.31
CA SER A 28 16.12 2.66 20.94
C SER A 28 16.97 1.83 20.00
N HIS A 29 18.27 1.97 20.22
CA HIS A 29 19.27 0.99 19.85
C HIS A 29 18.90 -0.32 20.56
N ASN A 30 18.00 -1.10 19.98
CA ASN A 30 17.81 -2.50 20.36
C ASN A 30 17.21 -3.30 19.19
N ASP A 31 17.90 -4.37 18.84
CA ASP A 31 17.69 -5.28 17.72
C ASP A 31 16.31 -5.99 17.73
N SER A 32 15.24 -5.28 17.39
CA SER A 32 14.06 -5.93 16.83
C SER A 32 14.08 -5.70 15.33
N ALA A 33 14.73 -6.62 14.60
CA ALA A 33 14.61 -6.66 13.16
C ALA A 33 13.16 -7.00 12.83
N THR A 34 12.32 -5.97 12.67
CA THR A 34 10.94 -6.11 12.20
C THR A 34 11.01 -6.83 10.86
N SER A 35 10.65 -8.11 10.84
CA SER A 35 10.77 -8.98 9.67
C SER A 35 9.38 -9.46 9.27
N LEU A 36 9.13 -9.46 7.96
CA LEU A 36 7.92 -10.06 7.39
C LEU A 36 8.19 -11.54 7.19
N THR A 37 7.57 -12.40 8.00
CA THR A 37 7.72 -13.86 7.84
C THR A 37 6.39 -14.59 7.98
N GLY A 38 6.15 -15.49 7.05
CA GLY A 38 4.99 -16.38 7.03
C GLY A 38 3.99 -16.02 5.93
N THR A 39 2.81 -16.64 6.03
CA THR A 39 1.78 -16.58 5.00
C THR A 39 0.70 -15.56 5.37
N PHE A 40 0.32 -14.73 4.40
CA PHE A 40 -0.70 -13.71 4.57
C PHE A 40 -1.72 -13.82 3.46
N ARG A 41 -3.00 -13.72 3.83
CA ARG A 41 -4.10 -13.60 2.89
C ARG A 41 -4.46 -12.13 2.76
N PHE A 42 -4.62 -11.64 1.54
CA PHE A 42 -4.95 -10.24 1.29
C PHE A 42 -6.15 -10.09 0.36
N SER A 43 -6.77 -8.91 0.46
CA SER A 43 -7.81 -8.43 -0.44
C SER A 43 -7.53 -6.97 -0.76
N THR A 44 -7.51 -6.63 -2.05
CA THR A 44 -7.20 -5.28 -2.54
C THR A 44 -8.12 -4.86 -3.69
N VAL A 45 -8.39 -3.57 -3.78
CA VAL A 45 -9.03 -2.91 -4.90
C VAL A 45 -7.98 -2.06 -5.59
N LYS A 46 -7.71 -2.31 -6.88
CA LYS A 46 -6.77 -1.54 -7.68
C LYS A 46 -7.50 -0.75 -8.75
N THR A 47 -7.10 0.50 -8.94
CA THR A 47 -7.63 1.38 -9.98
C THR A 47 -6.46 1.80 -10.86
N CYS A 48 -6.57 1.55 -12.15
CA CYS A 48 -5.56 1.93 -13.13
C CYS A 48 -6.16 2.81 -14.20
N THR A 49 -5.42 3.86 -14.55
CA THR A 49 -5.74 4.72 -15.68
C THR A 49 -4.72 4.51 -16.78
N ASP A 50 -5.19 4.16 -17.97
CA ASP A 50 -4.38 4.08 -19.17
C ASP A 50 -3.80 5.45 -19.49
N ASN A 51 -2.47 5.56 -19.56
CA ASN A 51 -1.81 6.84 -19.76
C ASN A 51 -2.03 7.43 -21.17
N ALA A 52 -2.32 6.58 -22.17
CA ALA A 52 -2.57 7.00 -23.55
C ALA A 52 -4.04 7.36 -23.79
N THR A 53 -4.98 6.56 -23.26
CA THR A 53 -6.42 6.75 -23.53
C THR A 53 -7.17 7.49 -22.41
N GLY A 54 -6.60 7.57 -21.22
CA GLY A 54 -7.28 8.10 -20.02
C GLY A 54 -8.39 7.20 -19.49
N SER A 55 -8.58 6.01 -20.06
CA SER A 55 -9.61 5.06 -19.60
C SER A 55 -9.23 4.48 -18.25
N THR A 56 -10.19 4.44 -17.32
CA THR A 56 -10.00 3.91 -15.98
C THR A 56 -10.63 2.52 -15.86
N ALA A 57 -9.90 1.61 -15.23
CA ALA A 57 -10.33 0.26 -14.91
C ALA A 57 -10.21 -0.01 -13.41
N HIS A 58 -11.14 -0.82 -12.87
CA HIS A 58 -11.12 -1.25 -11.47
C HIS A 58 -10.88 -2.75 -11.38
N PHE A 59 -10.05 -3.15 -10.44
CA PHE A 59 -9.66 -4.53 -10.20
C PHE A 59 -10.01 -4.87 -8.76
N TYR A 60 -10.67 -6.01 -8.55
CA TYR A 60 -10.90 -6.58 -7.23
C TYR A 60 -10.07 -7.85 -7.13
N ILE A 61 -9.15 -7.90 -6.17
CA ILE A 61 -8.07 -8.88 -6.13
C ILE A 61 -8.04 -9.52 -4.75
N ASP A 62 -8.01 -10.84 -4.73
CA ASP A 62 -7.73 -11.63 -3.53
C ASP A 62 -6.51 -12.51 -3.79
N GLY A 63 -5.68 -12.68 -2.78
CA GLY A 63 -4.46 -13.46 -2.95
C GLY A 63 -3.81 -13.89 -1.65
N THR A 64 -2.69 -14.57 -1.82
CA THR A 64 -1.81 -15.02 -0.74
C THR A 64 -0.40 -14.57 -1.04
N ILE A 65 0.29 -14.07 -0.02
CA ILE A 65 1.71 -13.73 -0.08
C ILE A 65 2.46 -14.46 1.03
N ILE A 66 3.60 -15.05 0.68
CA ILE A 66 4.47 -15.79 1.58
C ILE A 66 5.77 -15.02 1.67
N TYR A 67 6.07 -14.47 2.85
CA TYR A 67 7.33 -13.78 3.11
C TYR A 67 8.33 -14.69 3.82
N ASP A 68 9.59 -14.62 3.41
CA ASP A 68 10.69 -15.47 3.90
C ASP A 68 11.39 -14.95 5.18
N GLY A 69 11.15 -13.69 5.59
CA GLY A 69 11.91 -13.00 6.65
C GLY A 69 13.25 -12.39 6.22
N HIS A 70 13.66 -12.57 4.97
CA HIS A 70 14.97 -12.22 4.42
C HIS A 70 14.92 -11.28 3.21
N GLY A 71 13.77 -10.67 2.94
CA GLY A 71 13.60 -9.69 1.87
C GLY A 71 13.02 -10.25 0.58
N SER A 72 12.56 -11.51 0.54
CA SER A 72 11.89 -12.09 -0.63
C SER A 72 10.49 -12.60 -0.31
N ALA A 73 9.57 -12.47 -1.26
CA ALA A 73 8.22 -12.99 -1.12
C ALA A 73 7.71 -13.63 -2.41
N GLN A 74 6.85 -14.63 -2.24
CA GLN A 74 6.10 -15.23 -3.34
C GLN A 74 4.63 -14.88 -3.18
N LEU A 75 4.02 -14.45 -4.27
CA LEU A 75 2.63 -14.03 -4.29
C LEU A 75 1.85 -14.84 -5.34
N THR A 76 0.64 -15.23 -4.98
CA THR A 76 -0.37 -15.76 -5.89
C THR A 76 -1.65 -14.97 -5.69
N GLN A 77 -2.30 -14.58 -6.79
CA GLN A 77 -3.54 -13.82 -6.71
C GLN A 77 -4.49 -14.13 -7.86
N GLN A 78 -5.76 -13.86 -7.61
CA GLN A 78 -6.82 -13.89 -8.59
C GLN A 78 -7.64 -12.62 -8.46
N GLY A 79 -8.26 -12.20 -9.55
CA GLY A 79 -9.08 -11.02 -9.51
C GLY A 79 -10.08 -10.93 -10.62
N THR A 80 -10.92 -9.90 -10.50
CA THR A 80 -11.88 -9.50 -11.52
C THR A 80 -11.56 -8.08 -11.95
N LEU A 81 -11.28 -7.91 -13.23
CA LEU A 81 -11.20 -6.63 -13.93
C LEU A 81 -12.61 -6.21 -14.32
N VAL A 82 -13.01 -5.01 -13.89
CA VAL A 82 -14.25 -4.34 -14.30
C VAL A 82 -13.85 -3.15 -15.18
N LEU A 83 -14.20 -3.25 -16.46
CA LEU A 83 -14.02 -2.18 -17.44
C LEU A 83 -15.25 -1.25 -17.43
N PRO A 84 -15.13 0.00 -17.92
CA PRO A 84 -16.29 0.85 -18.16
C PRO A 84 -17.31 0.12 -19.06
N GLY A 85 -18.48 -0.19 -18.51
CA GLY A 85 -19.52 -1.00 -19.18
C GLY A 85 -19.89 -2.27 -18.39
N PRO A 86 -20.70 -3.17 -18.97
CA PRO A 86 -21.19 -4.38 -18.29
C PRO A 86 -20.21 -5.56 -18.34
N THR A 87 -19.00 -5.36 -18.86
CA THR A 87 -18.02 -6.43 -19.08
C THR A 87 -17.02 -6.53 -17.94
N SER A 88 -16.87 -7.74 -17.41
CA SER A 88 -15.84 -8.10 -16.46
C SER A 88 -15.03 -9.29 -16.94
N THR A 89 -13.74 -9.32 -16.62
CA THR A 89 -12.83 -10.41 -16.98
C THR A 89 -12.11 -10.90 -15.73
N SER A 90 -12.05 -12.21 -15.52
CA SER A 90 -11.26 -12.81 -14.45
C SER A 90 -9.81 -12.99 -14.87
N PHE A 91 -8.88 -12.91 -13.93
CA PHE A 91 -7.46 -13.19 -14.16
C PHE A 91 -6.84 -13.87 -12.95
N GLU A 92 -5.70 -14.52 -13.18
CA GLU A 92 -4.85 -15.12 -12.16
C GLU A 92 -3.40 -14.76 -12.45
N GLU A 93 -2.66 -14.43 -11.39
CA GLU A 93 -1.27 -13.99 -11.47
C GLU A 93 -0.41 -14.64 -10.39
N THR A 94 0.87 -14.79 -10.71
CA THR A 94 1.92 -15.08 -9.74
C THR A 94 2.99 -13.99 -9.80
N ALA A 95 3.69 -13.78 -8.69
CA ALA A 95 4.80 -12.85 -8.64
C ALA A 95 5.90 -13.31 -7.68
N GLU A 96 7.12 -13.01 -8.04
CA GLU A 96 8.26 -12.99 -7.14
C GLU A 96 8.57 -11.54 -6.79
N LEU A 97 8.62 -11.25 -5.50
CA LEU A 97 8.76 -9.90 -4.97
C LEU A 97 10.01 -9.81 -4.09
N THR A 98 10.61 -8.64 -4.07
CA THR A 98 11.59 -8.24 -3.05
C THR A 98 10.95 -7.19 -2.15
N TYR A 99 11.37 -7.14 -0.89
CA TYR A 99 10.86 -6.14 0.05
C TYR A 99 11.94 -5.65 1.02
N THR A 100 11.71 -4.46 1.58
CA THR A 100 12.54 -3.89 2.64
C THR A 100 11.65 -3.35 3.73
N VAL A 101 11.94 -3.73 4.98
CA VAL A 101 11.23 -3.26 6.17
C VAL A 101 12.07 -2.22 6.88
N LYS A 102 11.46 -1.10 7.25
CA LYS A 102 12.08 -0.04 8.05
C LYS A 102 11.87 -0.33 9.54
N PRO A 103 12.74 0.18 10.44
CA PRO A 103 12.63 -0.07 11.89
C PRO A 103 11.26 0.29 12.48
N HIS A 104 10.61 1.32 11.96
CA HIS A 104 9.29 1.76 12.42
C HIS A 104 8.12 0.91 11.88
N GLY A 105 8.38 -0.20 11.17
CA GLY A 105 7.37 -1.15 10.70
C GLY A 105 6.81 -0.88 9.30
N SER A 106 7.13 0.23 8.64
CA SER A 106 6.74 0.38 7.23
C SER A 106 7.59 -0.50 6.34
N PHE A 107 7.02 -0.96 5.24
CA PHE A 107 7.78 -1.66 4.22
C PHE A 107 7.38 -1.21 2.81
N SER A 108 8.29 -1.44 1.88
CA SER A 108 8.06 -1.33 0.44
C SER A 108 8.41 -2.67 -0.19
N GLN A 109 7.62 -3.12 -1.14
CA GLN A 109 7.87 -4.30 -1.93
C GLN A 109 7.65 -4.03 -3.40
N GLU A 110 8.39 -4.71 -4.25
CA GLU A 110 8.33 -4.57 -5.70
C GLU A 110 8.62 -5.90 -6.38
N GLY A 111 8.18 -6.04 -7.63
CA GLY A 111 8.47 -7.24 -8.39
C GLY A 111 7.75 -7.28 -9.73
N THR A 112 7.83 -8.46 -10.35
CA THR A 112 7.22 -8.72 -11.65
C THR A 112 6.11 -9.74 -11.50
N PHE A 113 4.95 -9.42 -12.08
CA PHE A 113 3.77 -10.25 -12.07
C PHE A 113 3.61 -10.92 -13.43
N HIS A 114 3.18 -12.17 -13.41
CA HIS A 114 2.95 -12.97 -14.60
C HIS A 114 1.54 -13.54 -14.54
N ALA A 115 0.80 -13.39 -15.63
CA ALA A 115 -0.44 -14.13 -15.80
C ALA A 115 -0.14 -15.63 -15.79
N VAL A 116 -0.94 -16.42 -15.08
CA VAL A 116 -0.75 -17.88 -14.98
C VAL A 116 -0.79 -18.54 -16.37
N ASP A 117 -1.64 -18.05 -17.25
CA ASP A 117 -1.78 -18.47 -18.65
C ASP A 117 -0.71 -17.88 -19.59
N ARG A 118 0.20 -17.06 -19.06
CA ARG A 118 1.26 -16.32 -19.79
C ARG A 118 0.76 -15.33 -20.84
N SER A 119 -0.50 -14.89 -20.71
CA SER A 119 -1.10 -13.90 -21.62
C SER A 119 -0.48 -12.50 -21.51
N TYR A 120 0.11 -12.17 -20.36
CA TYR A 120 0.84 -10.92 -20.15
C TYR A 120 1.87 -11.01 -19.02
N THR A 121 2.77 -10.03 -19.00
CA THR A 121 3.69 -9.74 -17.90
C THR A 121 3.48 -8.30 -17.45
N LEU A 122 3.44 -8.08 -16.14
CA LEU A 122 3.27 -6.77 -15.52
C LEU A 122 4.52 -6.40 -14.71
N THR A 123 5.12 -5.25 -15.03
CA THR A 123 6.34 -4.74 -14.39
C THR A 123 6.13 -3.35 -13.82
N GLY A 124 7.07 -2.89 -12.97
CA GLY A 124 6.98 -1.59 -12.30
C GLY A 124 6.00 -1.58 -11.12
N VAL A 125 5.49 -2.74 -10.72
CA VAL A 125 4.59 -2.85 -9.58
C VAL A 125 5.37 -2.62 -8.29
N LYS A 126 4.93 -1.61 -7.54
CA LYS A 126 5.45 -1.32 -6.21
C LYS A 126 4.29 -1.11 -5.25
N MET A 127 4.40 -1.75 -4.09
CA MET A 127 3.41 -1.72 -3.03
C MET A 127 4.08 -1.32 -1.73
N ASN A 128 3.44 -0.44 -0.98
CA ASN A 128 3.86 -0.09 0.37
C ASN A 128 2.89 -0.69 1.38
N GLY A 129 3.34 -0.83 2.62
CA GLY A 129 2.50 -1.28 3.72
C GLY A 129 3.12 -1.02 5.09
N TYR A 130 2.45 -1.50 6.13
CA TYR A 130 2.86 -1.33 7.50
C TYR A 130 2.64 -2.61 8.33
N ILE A 131 3.59 -2.93 9.20
CA ILE A 131 3.52 -4.06 10.14
C ILE A 131 3.13 -3.49 11.49
N ASP A 132 2.01 -3.97 12.05
CA ASP A 132 1.60 -3.54 13.39
C ASP A 132 2.41 -4.24 14.50
N SER A 133 2.28 -3.71 15.72
CA SER A 133 2.97 -4.21 16.91
C SER A 133 2.55 -5.61 17.35
N HIS A 134 1.49 -6.18 16.78
CA HIS A 134 1.00 -7.54 17.05
C HIS A 134 1.45 -8.55 15.98
N GLY A 135 2.28 -8.13 15.01
CA GLY A 135 2.74 -8.96 13.90
C GLY A 135 1.64 -9.23 12.86
N SER A 136 0.52 -8.52 12.93
CA SER A 136 -0.46 -8.49 11.85
C SER A 136 -0.03 -7.44 10.83
N VAL A 137 -0.03 -7.82 9.55
CA VAL A 137 0.47 -6.95 8.49
C VAL A 137 -0.71 -6.21 7.89
N LEU A 138 -0.80 -4.92 8.20
CA LEU A 138 -1.70 -4.02 7.53
C LEU A 138 -1.08 -3.60 6.19
N ILE A 139 -1.39 -4.36 5.13
CA ILE A 139 -1.09 -3.93 3.75
C ILE A 139 -2.10 -2.86 3.35
N PHE A 140 -1.93 -1.63 3.85
CA PHE A 140 -2.50 -0.45 3.21
C PHE A 140 -1.56 -0.08 2.06
N SER A 141 -1.92 -0.43 0.83
CA SER A 141 -2.73 0.45 -0.01
C SER A 141 -1.88 1.52 -0.73
N ALA A 142 -1.42 1.16 -1.93
CA ALA A 142 -0.98 2.06 -3.00
C ALA A 142 0.30 2.81 -2.70
N ALA A 143 1.12 3.02 -3.72
CA ALA A 143 1.73 4.32 -3.78
C ALA A 143 0.59 5.35 -3.98
N ILE A 144 0.42 6.21 -2.98
CA ILE A 144 -0.07 7.55 -3.22
C ILE A 144 1.19 8.41 -3.18
N PRO A 145 1.65 8.95 -4.32
CA PRO A 145 0.95 9.02 -5.62
C PRO A 145 0.98 7.70 -6.43
N PRO A 146 0.05 7.49 -7.37
CA PRO A 146 -0.02 6.29 -8.21
C PRO A 146 1.32 5.91 -8.85
N GLU A 147 1.64 4.61 -8.88
CA GLU A 147 2.84 4.12 -9.57
C GLU A 147 2.58 3.90 -11.06
N LYS A 148 3.64 4.05 -11.84
CA LYS A 148 3.65 3.67 -13.25
C LYS A 148 3.91 2.18 -13.36
N GLU A 149 2.96 1.48 -13.96
CA GLU A 149 3.07 0.06 -14.28
C GLU A 149 3.08 -0.15 -15.79
N THR A 150 3.78 -1.20 -16.25
CA THR A 150 3.85 -1.56 -17.66
C THR A 150 3.32 -2.98 -17.87
N VAL A 151 2.28 -3.11 -18.68
CA VAL A 151 1.76 -4.40 -19.15
C VAL A 151 2.40 -4.70 -20.48
N THR A 152 3.00 -5.89 -20.61
CA THR A 152 3.53 -6.40 -21.87
C THR A 152 2.77 -7.65 -22.29
N MET A 153 2.18 -7.62 -23.47
CA MET A 153 1.45 -8.74 -24.06
C MET A 153 2.25 -9.35 -25.20
N PRO A 154 2.51 -10.67 -25.20
CA PRO A 154 3.20 -11.34 -26.30
C PRO A 154 2.50 -11.07 -27.65
N GLY A 155 3.25 -10.53 -28.61
CA GLY A 155 2.73 -10.21 -29.96
C GLY A 155 1.83 -8.98 -30.06
N ARG A 156 1.54 -8.26 -28.96
CA ARG A 156 0.70 -7.05 -28.95
C ARG A 156 1.38 -5.78 -28.43
N GLY A 157 2.63 -5.87 -27.97
CA GLY A 157 3.41 -4.72 -27.49
C GLY A 157 3.22 -4.44 -26.00
N SER A 158 3.59 -3.23 -25.58
CA SER A 158 3.48 -2.76 -24.18
C SER A 158 2.49 -1.61 -24.04
N SER A 159 1.89 -1.49 -22.85
CA SER A 159 0.97 -0.40 -22.47
C SER A 159 1.30 0.08 -21.06
N GLU A 160 1.19 1.39 -20.85
CA GLU A 160 1.57 2.03 -19.59
C GLU A 160 0.33 2.50 -18.83
N TYR A 161 0.28 2.21 -17.53
CA TYR A 161 -0.83 2.54 -16.66
C TYR A 161 -0.34 3.26 -15.42
N LEU A 162 -1.15 4.20 -14.93
CA LEU A 162 -0.98 4.80 -13.60
C LEU A 162 -1.94 4.13 -12.64
N CYS A 163 -1.41 3.39 -11.67
CA CYS A 163 -2.20 2.53 -10.80
C CYS A 163 -2.08 2.93 -9.32
N GLY A 164 -3.22 2.91 -8.62
CA GLY A 164 -3.30 2.96 -7.17
C GLY A 164 -4.13 1.79 -6.65
N ALA A 165 -3.72 1.18 -5.54
CA ALA A 165 -4.41 0.02 -4.96
C ALA A 165 -4.72 0.21 -3.47
N SER A 166 -5.85 -0.24 -2.95
CA SER A 166 -6.14 -0.19 -1.51
C SER A 166 -6.61 -1.53 -1.00
N GLY A 167 -6.10 -1.98 0.14
CA GLY A 167 -6.50 -3.28 0.68
C GLY A 167 -6.07 -3.52 2.09
N THR A 168 -6.14 -4.79 2.49
CA THR A 168 -5.67 -5.30 3.78
C THR A 168 -5.07 -6.68 3.58
N ALA A 169 -4.18 -7.09 4.48
CA ALA A 169 -3.75 -8.48 4.60
C ALA A 169 -3.84 -8.94 6.05
N VAL A 170 -3.96 -10.23 6.24
CA VAL A 170 -4.02 -10.86 7.55
C VAL A 170 -3.12 -12.09 7.54
N ARG A 171 -2.32 -12.25 8.59
CA ARG A 171 -1.47 -13.42 8.76
C ARG A 171 -2.35 -14.65 8.97
N ILE A 172 -2.07 -15.73 8.24
CA ILE A 172 -2.74 -17.02 8.40
C ILE A 172 -1.75 -18.06 8.93
N ARG A 173 -2.28 -19.10 9.59
CA ARG A 173 -1.51 -20.19 10.19
C ARG A 173 -1.44 -21.40 9.26
#